data_AF-A0A2U2CL28-F1
#
_entry.id   AF-A0A2U2CL28-F1
#
_cell.length_a   1.000
_cell.length_b   1.000
_cell.length_c   1.000
_cell.angle_alpha   90.00
_cell.angle_beta   90.00
_cell.angle_gamma   90.00
#
_symmetry.space_group_name_H-M   'P 1'
#
loop_
_entity.id
_entity.type
_entity.pdbx_description
1 polymer ?
#
loop_
_entity_poly.entity_id
_entity_poly.type
_entity_poly.pdbx_seq_one_letter_code
_entity_poly.pdbx_strand_id
1 'polypeptide(L)' 'MDQAVEIAQAIRHTCWEERQIVGGSGAVGIAAPMSGRVRPEGSVAVLLTGCNLDMRLHHRIVSGEDVDAAAGKETG' A
#
# COMPACT_ATOMS: atom_id res chain seq x y z
N MET A 1 1.74 13.02 -9.50
CA MET A 1 2.44 11.88 -8.87
C MET A 1 1.63 10.63 -9.19
N ASP A 2 2.29 9.50 -9.40
CA ASP A 2 1.65 8.25 -9.84
C ASP A 2 0.96 7.54 -8.66
N GLN A 3 -0.29 7.11 -8.86
CA GLN A 3 -1.08 6.39 -7.86
C GLN A 3 -0.42 5.08 -7.43
N ALA A 4 0.25 4.38 -8.35
CA ALA A 4 0.97 3.14 -8.03
C ALA A 4 2.11 3.38 -7.02
N VAL A 5 2.84 4.48 -7.19
CA VAL A 5 3.94 4.87 -6.28
C VAL A 5 3.42 5.19 -4.88
N GLU A 6 2.29 5.89 -4.78
CA GLU A 6 1.66 6.23 -3.50
C GLU A 6 1.16 4.98 -2.76
N ILE A 7 0.59 4.00 -3.50
CA ILE A 7 0.20 2.71 -2.94
C ILE A 7 1.43 1.94 -2.46
N ALA A 8 2.51 1.91 -3.22
CA ALA A 8 3.77 1.26 -2.82
C ALA A 8 4.39 1.91 -1.58
N GLN A 9 4.31 3.24 -1.44
CA GLN A 9 4.72 3.95 -0.22
C GLN A 9 3.85 3.59 0.98
N ALA A 10 2.53 3.48 0.80
CA ALA A 10 1.61 3.08 1.85
C ALA A 10 1.84 1.62 2.30
N ILE A 11 2.13 0.69 1.38
CA ILE A 11 2.51 -0.69 1.72
C ILE A 11 3.80 -0.70 2.56
N ARG A 12 4.81 0.08 2.16
CA ARG A 12 6.08 0.24 2.92
C ARG A 12 5.82 0.74 4.34
N HIS A 13 5.05 1.84 4.47
CA HIS A 13 4.66 2.41 5.77
C HIS A 13 3.96 1.37 6.64
N THR A 14 2.97 0.68 6.07
CA THR A 14 2.15 -0.28 6.80
C THR A 14 2.98 -1.49 7.30
N CYS A 15 3.96 -1.93 6.52
CA CYS A 15 4.86 -3.02 6.91
C CYS A 15 5.85 -2.60 8.01
N TRP A 16 6.50 -1.44 7.85
CA TRP A 16 7.59 -1.02 8.73
C TRP A 16 7.09 -0.35 10.01
N GLU A 17 6.12 0.56 9.91
CA GLU A 17 5.64 1.36 11.04
C GLU A 17 4.49 0.64 11.76
N GLU A 18 3.52 0.10 11.02
CA GLU A 18 2.30 -0.50 11.59
C GLU A 18 2.41 -2.02 11.82
N ARG A 19 3.49 -2.65 11.32
CA ARG A 19 3.73 -4.09 11.38
C ARG A 19 2.59 -4.94 10.79
N GLN A 20 1.87 -4.40 9.80
CA GLN A 20 0.80 -5.10 9.10
C GLN A 20 1.22 -5.44 7.67
N ILE A 21 0.81 -6.62 7.20
CA ILE A 21 1.01 -7.05 5.81
C ILE A 21 -0.28 -6.76 5.05
N VAL A 22 -0.21 -5.91 4.02
CA VAL A 22 -1.37 -5.48 3.24
C VAL A 22 -1.08 -5.47 1.74
N GLY A 23 -2.09 -5.80 0.94
CA GLY A 23 -2.00 -5.71 -0.51
C GLY A 23 -2.26 -4.29 -1.03
N GLY A 24 -2.12 -4.11 -2.34
CA GLY A 24 -2.37 -2.81 -2.98
C GLY A 24 -3.75 -2.21 -2.65
N SER A 25 -4.81 -3.03 -2.72
CA SER A 25 -6.16 -2.60 -2.35
C SER A 25 -6.32 -2.27 -0.86
N GLY A 26 -5.62 -3.00 0.03
CA GLY A 26 -5.63 -2.76 1.47
C GLY A 26 -4.88 -1.49 1.88
N ALA A 27 -3.94 -1.03 1.06
CA ALA A 27 -3.12 0.14 1.34
C ALA A 27 -3.75 1.47 0.89
N VAL A 28 -4.82 1.47 0.08
CA VAL A 28 -5.43 2.70 -0.48
C VAL A 28 -5.89 3.67 0.61
N GLY A 29 -6.46 3.16 1.70
CA GLY A 29 -6.92 3.99 2.83
C GLY A 29 -5.79 4.70 3.57
N ILE A 30 -4.57 4.15 3.52
CA ILE A 30 -3.34 4.75 4.07
C ILE A 30 -2.68 5.68 3.03
N ALA A 31 -2.71 5.31 1.74
CA ALA A 31 -2.16 6.14 0.66
C ALA A 31 -2.91 7.47 0.48
N ALA A 32 -4.22 7.48 0.74
CA ALA A 32 -5.05 8.67 0.60
C ALA A 32 -4.61 9.86 1.49
N PRO A 33 -4.35 9.69 2.81
CA PRO A 33 -3.79 10.75 3.63
C PRO A 33 -2.33 11.05 3.32
N MET A 34 -1.50 10.04 3.02
CA MET A 34 -0.08 10.26 2.69
C MET A 34 0.13 11.09 1.41
N SER A 35 -0.75 10.92 0.41
CA SER A 35 -0.76 11.73 -0.81
C SER A 35 -1.35 13.14 -0.63
N GLY A 36 -1.91 13.44 0.54
CA GLY A 36 -2.56 14.72 0.84
C GLY A 36 -3.91 14.93 0.14
N ARG A 37 -4.46 13.90 -0.53
CA ARG A 37 -5.81 13.94 -1.13
C ARG A 37 -6.91 13.91 -0.09
N VAL A 38 -6.66 13.23 1.03
CA VAL A 38 -7.52 13.27 2.21
C VAL A 38 -6.73 13.98 3.31
N ARG A 39 -7.30 15.05 3.85
CA ARG A 39 -6.70 15.81 4.96
C ARG A 39 -7.65 15.74 6.13
N PRO A 40 -7.50 14.72 6.99
CA PRO A 40 -8.44 14.54 8.08
C PRO A 40 -8.23 15.57 9.18
N GLU A 41 -9.34 16.04 9.74
CA GLU A 41 -9.35 16.93 10.90
C GLU A 41 -9.67 16.08 12.15
N GLY A 42 -8.63 15.70 12.89
CA GLY A 42 -8.74 14.86 14.09
C GLY A 42 -8.40 13.39 13.86
N SER A 43 -8.81 12.53 14.79
CA SER A 43 -8.47 11.10 14.77
C SER A 43 -9.10 10.36 13.59
N VAL A 44 -8.32 9.52 12.93
CA VAL A 44 -8.74 8.72 11.78
C VAL A 44 -8.54 7.25 12.07
N ALA A 45 -9.49 6.44 11.62
CA ALA A 45 -9.34 5.00 11.53
C ALA A 45 -9.36 4.59 10.06
N VAL A 46 -8.48 3.67 9.68
CA VAL A 46 -8.47 3.03 8.37
C VAL A 46 -8.76 1.55 8.54
N LEU A 47 -9.72 1.03 7.79
CA LEU A 47 -10.03 -0.39 7.78
C LEU A 47 -9.14 -1.12 6.78
N LEU A 48 -8.29 -2.02 7.27
CA LEU A 48 -7.46 -2.88 6.43
C LEU A 48 -8.24 -4.14 6.06
N THR A 49 -8.61 -4.27 4.79
CA THR A 49 -9.50 -5.35 4.31
C THR A 49 -8.81 -6.42 3.47
N GLY A 50 -7.53 -6.26 3.12
CA GLY A 50 -6.88 -7.10 2.10
C GLY A 50 -5.44 -7.53 2.41
N CYS A 51 -5.20 -8.86 2.37
CA CYS A 51 -3.88 -9.51 2.45
C CYS A 51 -3.71 -10.66 1.41
N ASN A 52 -4.57 -10.72 0.39
CA ASN A 52 -4.42 -11.72 -0.68
C ASN A 52 -3.46 -11.20 -1.75
N LEU A 53 -2.16 -11.44 -1.56
CA LEU A 53 -1.09 -10.85 -2.36
C LEU A 53 0.11 -11.80 -2.49
N ASP A 54 0.90 -11.61 -3.55
CA ASP A 54 2.18 -12.32 -3.71
C ASP A 54 3.23 -11.73 -2.75
N MET A 55 3.71 -12.56 -1.83
CA MET A 55 4.73 -12.17 -0.84
C MET A 55 6.08 -11.80 -1.47
N ARG A 56 6.42 -12.29 -2.67
CA ARG A 56 7.62 -11.87 -3.40
C ARG A 56 7.47 -10.45 -3.91
N LEU A 57 6.30 -10.12 -4.46
CA LEU A 57 5.99 -8.75 -4.86
C LEU A 57 5.97 -7.82 -3.63
N HIS A 58 5.36 -8.25 -2.53
CA HIS A 58 5.39 -7.49 -1.28
C HIS A 58 6.81 -7.22 -0.78
N HIS A 59 7.65 -8.25 -0.77
CA HIS A 59 9.06 -8.11 -0.38
C HIS A 59 9.79 -7.08 -1.24
N ARG A 60 9.60 -7.11 -2.56
CA ARG A 60 10.18 -6.13 -3.49
C ARG A 60 9.76 -4.70 -3.15
N ILE A 61 8.46 -4.47 -2.95
CA ILE A 61 7.91 -3.18 -2.55
C ILE A 61 8.51 -2.69 -1.23
N VAL A 62 8.47 -3.55 -0.20
CA VAL A 62 8.97 -3.24 1.14
C VAL A 62 10.48 -2.97 1.14
N SER A 63 11.22 -3.60 0.23
CA SER A 63 12.67 -3.40 0.03
C SER A 63 13.00 -2.12 -0.76
N GLY A 64 12.00 -1.38 -1.26
CA GLY A 64 12.21 -0.09 -1.89
C GLY A 64 11.87 -0.03 -3.38
N GLU A 65 11.43 -1.12 -4.00
CA GLU A 65 11.12 -1.13 -5.43
C GLU A 65 9.76 -0.46 -5.72
N ASP A 66 9.76 0.49 -6.65
CA ASP A 66 8.54 1.12 -7.16
C ASP A 66 7.94 0.23 -8.26
N VAL A 67 7.05 -0.68 -7.85
CA VAL A 67 6.31 -1.56 -8.75
C VAL A 67 4.90 -1.03 -8.97
N ASP A 68 4.33 -1.36 -10.13
CA ASP A 68 2.90 -1.18 -10.34
C ASP A 68 2.13 -2.26 -9.56
N ALA A 69 1.69 -1.91 -8.36
CA ALA A 69 0.96 -2.82 -7.47
C ALA A 69 -0.38 -3.30 -8.06
N ALA A 70 -0.87 -2.68 -9.14
CA ALA A 70 -2.05 -3.11 -9.88
C ALA A 70 -1.75 -4.17 -10.97
N ALA A 71 -0.48 -4.36 -11.34
CA ALA A 71 -0.07 -5.26 -12.44
C ALA A 71 -0.01 -6.75 -12.06
N GLY A 72 -0.68 -7.15 -10.98
CA GLY A 72 -0.78 -8.55 -10.54
C GLY A 72 -1.67 -9.41 -11.44
N LYS A 73 -1.25 -9.66 -12.69
CA LYS A 73 -1.64 -10.82 -13.50
C LYS A 73 -0.50 -11.23 -14.41
N GLU A 74 0.45 -11.99 -13.86
CA GLU A 74 1.29 -12.86 -14.67
C GLU A 74 0.64 -14.24 -14.68
N THR A 75 0.00 -14.55 -15.81
CA THR A 75 -0.52 -15.87 -16.16
C THR A 75 0.65 -16.86 -16.23
N GLY A 76 0.57 -17.93 -15.44
CA GLY A 76 1.42 -19.12 -15.54
C GLY A 76 0.60 -20.35 -15.20
#